data_AF-A0A7R9W7X0-F1
#
_entry.id   AF-A0A7R9W7X0-F1
#
_cell.length_a   1.000
_cell.length_b   1.000
_cell.length_c   1.000
_cell.angle_alpha   90.00
_cell.angle_beta   90.00
_cell.angle_gamma   90.00
#
_symmetry.space_group_name_H-M   'P 1'
#
loop_
_entity.id
_entity.type
_entity.pdbx_description
1 polymer ?
#
loop_
_entity_poly.entity_id
_entity_poly.type
_entity_poly.pdbx_seq_one_letter_code
_entity_poly.pdbx_strand_id
1 'polypeptide(L)'
;WKIYDFDGMNHKLGEKFTTAPSMCHGVPWSLDIYPRGDINSDHDEEYVSVILRNEGAKDAKARCTFRVGNCEVSAPKILMKAKKSTGIGWDNFIPRKRALASMTNGYLLVEIDIQVFIDKPQPLLPKGTHCRDMLELLESSKRSDVNFVVGGTVFRAHLCIIHAGAPVLADLAEGADSGEDIAIENVDSSVFKALLRYIYGEELPPSGMMTKHAREFLDVADRFGCVYLKLLAESSLVQLELSNSTAAELLLLAEAKNCALMKESALTFIKANAKAVMESPGWESVEKSPLLMTEVMKALAHGISAVTDADNVENMAATTLRRKL
;
A
#
# COMPACT_ATOMS: atom_id res chain seq x y z
N TRP A 1 8.96 24.53 -35.58
CA TRP A 1 9.54 24.09 -36.86
C TRP A 1 8.79 24.74 -38.03
N LYS A 2 9.52 25.24 -39.03
CA LYS A 2 8.94 25.73 -40.30
C LYS A 2 9.13 24.66 -41.37
N ILE A 3 8.04 24.26 -42.02
CA ILE A 3 8.02 23.20 -43.04
C ILE A 3 7.71 23.84 -44.38
N TYR A 4 8.75 24.06 -45.17
CA TYR A 4 8.63 24.68 -46.50
C TYR A 4 8.03 23.70 -47.51
N ASP A 5 7.32 24.25 -48.50
CA ASP A 5 6.74 23.52 -49.64
C ASP A 5 5.82 22.35 -49.21
N PHE A 6 5.14 22.50 -48.07
CA PHE A 6 4.27 21.46 -47.48
C PHE A 6 3.07 21.08 -48.38
N ASP A 7 2.61 22.01 -49.20
CA ASP A 7 1.60 21.81 -50.22
C ASP A 7 2.09 20.90 -51.37
N GLY A 8 3.36 21.04 -51.76
CA GLY A 8 4.02 20.24 -52.80
C GLY A 8 4.48 18.84 -52.35
N MET A 9 4.31 18.46 -51.08
CA MET A 9 4.78 17.18 -50.57
C MET A 9 3.93 16.00 -51.09
N ASN A 10 4.56 15.15 -51.91
CA ASN A 10 3.94 13.96 -52.54
C ASN A 10 4.09 12.65 -51.75
N HIS A 11 4.32 12.74 -50.43
CA HIS A 11 4.36 11.58 -49.54
C HIS A 11 3.05 10.78 -49.63
N LYS A 12 3.10 9.47 -49.41
CA LYS A 12 1.93 8.60 -49.25
C LYS A 12 1.54 8.47 -47.77
N LEU A 13 0.36 7.89 -47.52
CA LEU A 13 -0.06 7.50 -46.17
C LEU A 13 1.03 6.64 -45.50
N GLY A 14 1.40 6.96 -44.26
CA GLY A 14 2.46 6.30 -43.52
C GLY A 14 3.88 6.73 -43.87
N GLU A 15 4.09 7.51 -44.93
CA GLU A 15 5.38 8.10 -45.25
C GLU A 15 5.58 9.41 -44.47
N LYS A 16 6.79 9.56 -43.93
CA LYS A 16 7.17 10.73 -43.13
C LYS A 16 8.51 11.27 -43.55
N PHE A 17 8.75 12.50 -43.13
CA PHE A 17 10.09 13.01 -42.96
C PHE A 17 10.31 13.40 -41.50
N THR A 18 11.57 13.33 -41.07
CA THR A 18 11.99 13.71 -39.73
C THR A 18 12.82 14.98 -39.82
N THR A 19 12.46 15.98 -39.03
CA THR A 19 13.21 17.23 -38.95
C THR A 19 14.57 17.02 -38.27
N ALA A 20 15.54 17.88 -38.59
CA ALA A 20 16.80 17.90 -37.86
C ALA A 20 16.56 18.17 -36.35
N PRO A 21 17.28 17.47 -35.44
CA PRO A 21 17.09 17.68 -34.01
C PRO A 21 17.36 19.12 -33.60
N SER A 22 16.48 19.68 -32.76
CA SER A 22 16.59 21.02 -32.18
C SER A 22 16.72 20.91 -30.67
N MET A 23 17.64 21.68 -30.09
CA MET A 23 17.90 21.63 -28.65
C MET A 23 16.85 22.44 -27.88
N CYS A 24 16.15 21.81 -26.93
CA CYS A 24 15.24 22.49 -26.01
C CYS A 24 15.44 21.93 -24.59
N HIS A 25 15.69 22.82 -23.62
CA HIS A 25 16.00 22.45 -22.23
C HIS A 25 17.11 21.40 -22.08
N GLY A 26 18.13 21.44 -22.94
CA GLY A 26 19.28 20.52 -22.89
C GLY A 26 18.98 19.11 -23.42
N VAL A 27 17.81 18.89 -24.02
CA VAL A 27 17.43 17.65 -24.69
C VAL A 27 17.28 17.93 -26.19
N PRO A 28 17.89 17.15 -27.09
CA PRO A 28 17.66 17.29 -28.53
C PRO A 28 16.34 16.61 -28.92
N TRP A 29 15.48 17.36 -29.62
CA TRP A 29 14.17 16.90 -30.04
C TRP A 29 14.05 16.93 -31.56
N SER A 30 13.52 15.87 -32.15
CA SER A 30 13.12 15.84 -33.56
C SER A 30 11.60 15.74 -33.69
N LEU A 31 11.09 16.21 -34.81
CA LEU A 31 9.68 16.13 -35.16
C LEU A 31 9.54 15.26 -36.41
N ASP A 32 8.80 14.17 -36.30
CA ASP A 32 8.28 13.41 -37.43
C ASP A 32 6.97 14.05 -37.89
N ILE A 33 6.86 14.25 -39.20
CA ILE A 33 5.65 14.77 -39.83
C ILE A 33 5.24 13.81 -40.94
N TYR A 34 3.97 13.42 -40.92
CA TYR A 34 3.33 12.61 -41.94
C TYR A 34 2.34 13.49 -42.70
N PRO A 35 2.71 14.03 -43.88
CA PRO A 35 1.89 15.02 -44.58
C PRO A 35 0.50 14.51 -44.99
N ARG A 36 0.33 13.19 -45.09
CA ARG A 36 -0.92 12.50 -45.47
C ARG A 36 -1.37 11.46 -44.44
N GLY A 37 -0.93 11.60 -43.19
CA GLY A 37 -1.31 10.71 -42.10
C GLY A 37 -0.31 9.58 -41.85
N ASP A 38 -0.27 9.10 -40.61
CA ASP A 38 0.43 7.89 -40.17
C ASP A 38 -0.37 6.64 -40.60
N ILE A 39 0.23 5.46 -40.52
CA ILE A 39 -0.45 4.19 -40.82
C ILE A 39 -1.68 3.95 -39.93
N ASN A 40 -1.73 4.57 -38.75
CA ASN A 40 -2.85 4.48 -37.82
C ASN A 40 -3.87 5.61 -37.96
N SER A 41 -3.70 6.52 -38.93
CA SER A 41 -4.64 7.61 -39.16
C SER A 41 -6.00 7.11 -39.65
N ASP A 42 -7.04 7.86 -39.32
CA ASP A 42 -8.41 7.55 -39.78
C ASP A 42 -8.52 7.72 -41.30
N HIS A 43 -9.51 7.06 -41.90
CA HIS A 43 -9.73 7.05 -43.36
C HIS A 43 -10.91 7.90 -43.82
N ASP A 44 -11.57 8.59 -42.89
CA ASP A 44 -12.71 9.47 -43.17
C ASP A 44 -12.27 10.78 -43.85
N GLU A 45 -11.08 11.27 -43.53
CA GLU A 45 -10.41 12.36 -44.25
C GLU A 45 -8.89 12.22 -44.23
N GLU A 46 -8.20 13.07 -45.00
CA GLU A 46 -6.74 13.10 -45.02
C GLU A 46 -6.21 13.97 -43.89
N TYR A 47 -5.52 13.38 -42.93
CA TYR A 47 -4.92 14.07 -41.79
C TYR A 47 -3.42 14.36 -42.00
N VAL A 48 -2.89 15.26 -41.19
CA VAL A 48 -1.46 15.43 -40.94
C VAL A 48 -1.16 14.89 -39.56
N SER A 49 -0.18 14.01 -39.43
CA SER A 49 0.28 13.51 -38.13
C SER A 49 1.58 14.19 -37.74
N VAL A 50 1.71 14.50 -36.45
CA VAL A 50 2.91 15.14 -35.88
C VAL A 50 3.35 14.37 -34.64
N ILE A 51 4.60 13.94 -34.60
CA ILE A 51 5.15 13.13 -33.51
C ILE A 51 6.52 13.69 -33.09
N LEU A 52 6.61 14.19 -31.86
CA LEU A 52 7.85 14.66 -31.24
C LEU A 52 8.64 13.50 -30.65
N ARG A 53 9.95 13.49 -30.86
CA ARG A 53 10.87 12.44 -30.43
C ARG A 53 12.03 12.99 -29.61
N ASN A 54 12.43 12.22 -28.60
CA ASN A 54 13.61 12.47 -27.79
C ASN A 54 14.84 11.81 -28.43
N GLU A 55 15.72 12.62 -29.02
CA GLU A 55 16.99 12.20 -29.65
C GLU A 55 18.16 12.18 -28.64
N GLY A 56 17.87 12.46 -27.37
CA GLY A 56 18.86 12.54 -26.31
C GLY A 56 19.47 11.19 -25.94
N ALA A 57 20.50 11.23 -25.10
CA ALA A 57 21.12 10.01 -24.55
C ALA A 57 20.36 9.45 -23.34
N LYS A 58 19.44 10.22 -22.74
CA LYS A 58 18.69 9.87 -21.53
C LYS A 58 17.21 10.14 -21.71
N ASP A 59 16.39 9.36 -21.02
CA ASP A 59 14.95 9.59 -20.95
C ASP A 59 14.66 10.95 -20.33
N ALA A 60 13.61 11.60 -20.82
CA ALA A 60 13.17 12.90 -20.33
C ALA A 60 11.70 12.84 -19.95
N LYS A 61 11.34 13.33 -18.75
CA LYS A 61 9.94 13.56 -18.41
C LYS A 61 9.54 14.91 -19.01
N ALA A 62 8.55 14.94 -19.88
CA ALA A 62 8.13 16.16 -20.54
C ALA A 62 6.60 16.29 -20.63
N ARG A 63 6.12 17.52 -20.66
CA ARG A 63 4.77 17.89 -21.09
C ARG A 63 4.91 18.70 -22.37
N CYS A 64 4.10 18.40 -23.37
CA CYS A 64 4.21 19.01 -24.69
C CYS A 64 2.86 19.54 -25.18
N THR A 65 2.84 20.74 -25.76
CA THR A 65 1.65 21.32 -26.39
C THR A 65 1.98 21.66 -27.84
N PHE A 66 1.23 21.09 -28.79
CA PHE A 66 1.47 21.23 -30.22
C PHE A 66 0.45 22.19 -30.82
N ARG A 67 0.89 23.08 -31.70
CA ARG A 67 0.03 24.02 -32.43
C ARG A 67 0.35 24.07 -33.91
N VAL A 68 -0.69 24.03 -34.74
CA VAL A 68 -0.65 24.32 -36.18
C VAL A 68 -1.90 25.12 -36.55
N GLY A 69 -1.70 26.34 -37.04
CA GLY A 69 -2.82 27.26 -37.28
C GLY A 69 -3.65 27.48 -36.01
N ASN A 70 -4.94 27.19 -36.08
CA ASN A 70 -5.86 27.31 -34.94
C ASN A 70 -6.09 25.97 -34.20
N CYS A 71 -5.32 24.92 -34.51
CA CYS A 71 -5.38 23.65 -33.79
C CYS A 71 -4.33 23.65 -32.67
N GLU A 72 -4.75 23.33 -31.45
CA GLU A 72 -3.88 23.15 -30.28
C GLU A 72 -4.25 21.85 -29.57
N VAL A 73 -3.25 21.00 -29.30
CA VAL A 73 -3.45 19.76 -28.52
C VAL A 73 -2.29 19.57 -27.55
N SER A 74 -2.61 19.18 -26.31
CA SER A 74 -1.64 18.99 -25.24
C SER A 74 -1.53 17.54 -24.82
N ALA A 75 -0.29 17.09 -24.63
CA ALA A 75 0.04 15.83 -24.01
C ALA A 75 0.33 16.03 -22.51
N PRO A 76 -0.14 15.14 -21.62
CA PRO A 76 0.19 15.21 -20.20
C PRO A 76 1.68 14.95 -19.94
N LYS A 77 2.11 15.10 -18.69
CA LYS A 77 3.48 14.76 -18.27
C LYS A 77 3.73 13.27 -18.53
N ILE A 78 4.65 12.97 -19.45
CA ILE A 78 4.99 11.60 -19.85
C ILE A 78 6.51 11.38 -19.81
N LEU A 79 6.92 10.12 -19.67
CA LEU A 79 8.31 9.72 -19.86
C LEU A 79 8.60 9.51 -21.36
N MET A 80 9.39 10.39 -21.95
CA MET A 80 9.86 10.31 -23.33
C MET A 80 11.19 9.56 -23.39
N LYS A 81 11.16 8.33 -23.88
CA LYS A 81 12.33 7.45 -23.94
C LYS A 81 13.35 7.93 -24.95
N ALA A 82 14.63 7.90 -24.58
CA ALA A 82 15.73 8.20 -25.49
C ALA A 82 15.87 7.14 -26.58
N LYS A 83 16.11 7.57 -27.83
CA LYS A 83 16.53 6.72 -28.96
C LYS A 83 15.65 5.48 -29.21
N LYS A 84 14.36 5.54 -28.86
CA LYS A 84 13.36 4.52 -29.24
C LYS A 84 12.44 5.05 -30.32
N SER A 85 11.87 4.17 -31.12
CA SER A 85 10.92 4.49 -32.20
C SER A 85 9.62 5.17 -31.72
N THR A 86 9.39 5.22 -30.41
CA THR A 86 8.20 5.80 -29.76
C THR A 86 8.40 7.29 -29.50
N GLY A 87 7.64 8.13 -30.20
CA GLY A 87 7.50 9.56 -29.89
C GLY A 87 6.15 9.86 -29.22
N ILE A 88 5.87 11.13 -28.98
CA ILE A 88 4.55 11.60 -28.57
C ILE A 88 3.94 12.48 -29.64
N GLY A 89 2.67 12.25 -29.95
CA GLY A 89 2.01 12.93 -31.03
C GLY A 89 0.58 12.46 -31.21
N TRP A 90 -0.01 12.86 -32.33
CA TRP A 90 -1.34 12.44 -32.73
C TRP A 90 -1.32 12.00 -34.18
N ASP A 91 -1.84 10.81 -34.43
CA ASP A 91 -2.00 10.25 -35.77
C ASP A 91 -3.01 11.09 -36.57
N ASN A 92 -4.05 11.62 -35.93
CA ASN A 92 -5.05 12.52 -36.54
C ASN A 92 -4.95 13.93 -35.92
N PHE A 93 -3.81 14.60 -36.05
CA PHE A 93 -3.59 15.89 -35.38
C PHE A 93 -4.40 17.05 -35.98
N ILE A 94 -4.39 17.19 -37.31
CA ILE A 94 -5.16 18.22 -38.02
C ILE A 94 -5.53 17.72 -39.43
N PRO A 95 -6.74 17.99 -39.93
CA PRO A 95 -7.07 17.72 -41.32
C PRO A 95 -6.11 18.45 -42.27
N ARG A 96 -5.62 17.76 -43.30
CA ARG A 96 -4.64 18.30 -44.25
C ARG A 96 -5.14 19.57 -44.94
N LYS A 97 -6.43 19.63 -45.29
CA LYS A 97 -7.06 20.83 -45.86
C LYS A 97 -6.93 22.04 -44.92
N ARG A 98 -7.09 21.84 -43.60
CA ARG A 98 -6.94 22.90 -42.60
C ARG A 98 -5.47 23.29 -42.39
N ALA A 99 -4.56 22.31 -42.42
CA ALA A 99 -3.12 22.60 -42.38
C ALA A 99 -2.70 23.48 -43.57
N LEU A 100 -3.12 23.12 -44.79
CA LEU A 100 -2.86 23.90 -46.01
C LEU A 100 -3.40 25.32 -45.92
N ALA A 101 -4.63 25.50 -45.42
CA ALA A 101 -5.24 26.80 -45.23
C ALA A 101 -4.52 27.67 -44.16
N SER A 102 -3.75 27.06 -43.26
CA SER A 102 -2.98 27.76 -42.22
C SER A 102 -1.55 28.11 -42.64
N MET A 103 -1.11 27.67 -43.82
CA MET A 103 0.23 27.99 -44.31
C MET A 103 0.39 29.50 -44.52
N THR A 104 1.56 30.01 -44.16
CA THR A 104 1.89 31.44 -44.30
C THR A 104 3.26 31.56 -44.94
N ASN A 105 3.43 32.44 -45.93
CA ASN A 105 4.71 32.67 -46.61
C ASN A 105 5.39 31.38 -47.13
N GLY A 106 4.61 30.45 -47.69
CA GLY A 106 5.12 29.22 -48.30
C GLY A 106 5.55 28.11 -47.33
N TYR A 107 5.27 28.22 -46.03
CA TYR A 107 5.55 27.17 -45.07
C TYR A 107 4.38 26.89 -44.12
N LEU A 108 4.34 25.65 -43.61
CA LEU A 108 3.52 25.27 -42.46
C LEU A 108 4.33 25.49 -41.19
N LEU A 109 3.77 26.22 -40.22
CA LEU A 109 4.38 26.39 -38.91
C LEU A 109 3.83 25.35 -37.94
N VAL A 110 4.73 24.54 -37.37
CA VAL A 110 4.43 23.63 -36.26
C VAL A 110 5.12 24.16 -35.01
N GLU A 111 4.36 24.70 -34.07
CA GLU A 111 4.87 25.19 -32.79
C GLU A 111 4.68 24.11 -31.73
N ILE A 112 5.69 23.90 -30.90
CA ILE A 112 5.61 22.93 -29.80
C ILE A 112 6.21 23.54 -28.56
N ASP A 113 5.38 23.75 -27.53
CA ASP A 113 5.84 24.13 -26.20
C ASP A 113 6.27 22.88 -25.45
N ILE A 114 7.52 22.81 -25.02
CA ILE A 114 8.10 21.66 -24.32
C ILE A 114 8.47 22.07 -22.91
N GLN A 115 7.87 21.44 -21.90
CA GLN A 115 8.25 21.59 -20.50
C GLN A 115 8.98 20.33 -20.03
N VAL A 116 10.28 20.43 -19.73
CA VAL A 116 11.08 19.29 -19.24
C VAL A 116 11.14 19.30 -17.72
N PHE A 117 10.85 18.15 -17.10
CA PHE A 117 10.86 17.96 -15.66
C PHE A 117 12.13 17.24 -15.23
N ILE A 118 12.95 17.92 -14.43
CA ILE A 118 14.15 17.36 -13.81
C ILE A 118 13.77 16.88 -12.41
N ASP A 119 13.96 15.59 -12.14
CA ASP A 119 13.81 15.07 -10.79
C ASP A 119 14.91 15.70 -9.91
N LYS A 120 14.51 16.42 -8.85
CA LYS A 120 15.49 16.92 -7.87
C LYS A 120 16.17 15.72 -7.20
N PRO A 121 17.51 15.65 -7.13
CA PRO A 121 18.16 14.60 -6.37
C PRO A 121 17.70 14.72 -4.92
N GLN A 122 17.01 13.70 -4.44
CA GLN A 122 16.66 13.62 -3.02
C GLN A 122 17.96 13.40 -2.24
N PRO A 123 18.20 14.14 -1.15
CA PRO A 123 19.35 13.87 -0.30
C PRO A 123 19.27 12.42 0.21
N LEU A 124 20.42 11.73 0.21
CA LEU A 124 20.56 10.42 0.85
C LEU A 124 20.34 10.61 2.35
N LEU A 125 19.12 10.40 2.81
CA LEU A 125 18.83 10.32 4.24
C LEU A 125 19.25 8.92 4.71
N PRO A 126 20.16 8.80 5.69
CA PRO A 126 20.48 7.50 6.26
C PRO A 126 19.20 6.91 6.87
N LYS A 127 18.93 5.64 6.56
CA LYS A 127 17.80 4.93 7.15
C LYS A 127 18.03 4.78 8.66
N GLY A 128 16.97 4.95 9.45
CA GLY A 128 17.04 4.71 10.89
C GLY A 128 17.47 3.26 11.17
N THR A 129 18.42 3.07 12.09
CA THR A 129 18.97 1.74 12.40
C THR A 129 18.41 1.14 13.69
N HIS A 130 17.59 1.90 14.43
CA HIS A 130 17.18 1.55 15.78
C HIS A 130 16.62 0.13 15.91
N CYS A 131 15.62 -0.27 15.11
CA CYS A 131 15.04 -1.62 15.20
C CYS A 131 16.09 -2.72 14.94
N ARG A 132 17.01 -2.50 13.98
CA ARG A 132 18.10 -3.45 13.72
C ARG A 132 19.03 -3.56 14.92
N ASP A 133 19.42 -2.42 15.50
CA ASP A 133 20.36 -2.39 16.62
C ASP A 133 19.73 -3.01 17.89
N MET A 134 18.41 -2.85 18.09
CA MET A 134 17.65 -3.51 19.15
C MET A 134 17.56 -5.03 18.94
N LEU A 135 17.29 -5.49 17.71
CA LEU A 135 17.29 -6.92 17.40
C LEU A 135 18.67 -7.55 17.58
N GLU A 136 19.75 -6.85 17.23
CA GLU A 136 21.12 -7.31 17.49
C GLU A 136 21.40 -7.42 19.01
N LEU A 137 20.85 -6.51 19.81
CA LEU A 137 20.94 -6.58 21.27
C LEU A 137 20.27 -7.85 21.82
N LEU A 138 19.09 -8.22 21.30
CA LEU A 138 18.41 -9.48 21.64
C LEU A 138 19.27 -10.70 21.26
N GLU A 139 19.69 -10.78 19.99
CA GLU A 139 20.42 -11.95 19.47
C GLU A 139 21.80 -12.13 20.10
N SER A 140 22.48 -11.03 20.45
CA SER A 140 23.77 -11.09 21.15
C SER A 140 23.64 -11.36 22.65
N SER A 141 22.45 -11.17 23.22
CA SER A 141 22.16 -11.30 24.67
C SER A 141 23.10 -10.47 25.56
N LYS A 142 23.73 -9.42 25.01
CA LYS A 142 24.68 -8.59 25.76
C LYS A 142 23.91 -7.76 26.77
N ARG A 143 24.29 -7.88 28.05
CA ARG A 143 23.66 -7.18 29.18
C ARG A 143 22.23 -7.64 29.47
N SER A 144 21.84 -8.84 29.03
CA SER A 144 20.59 -9.45 29.46
C SER A 144 20.57 -9.60 30.99
N ASP A 145 19.47 -9.23 31.61
CA ASP A 145 19.24 -9.26 33.06
C ASP A 145 18.07 -10.19 33.45
N VAL A 146 17.46 -10.87 32.48
CA VAL A 146 16.38 -11.85 32.69
C VAL A 146 16.50 -13.04 31.74
N ASN A 147 16.14 -14.23 32.23
CA ASN A 147 16.09 -15.48 31.47
C ASN A 147 14.67 -16.08 31.52
N PHE A 148 14.13 -16.46 30.36
CA PHE A 148 12.87 -17.19 30.24
C PHE A 148 13.12 -18.60 29.73
N VAL A 149 12.54 -19.62 30.37
CA VAL A 149 12.65 -21.02 29.99
C VAL A 149 11.33 -21.46 29.36
N VAL A 150 11.34 -21.71 28.05
CA VAL A 150 10.13 -22.06 27.27
C VAL A 150 10.39 -23.35 26.50
N GLY A 151 9.66 -24.41 26.83
CA GLY A 151 9.83 -25.72 26.19
C GLY A 151 11.27 -26.26 26.29
N GLY A 152 11.97 -25.98 27.39
CA GLY A 152 13.38 -26.35 27.59
C GLY A 152 14.40 -25.46 26.88
N THR A 153 13.96 -24.44 26.14
CA THR A 153 14.84 -23.44 25.51
C THR A 153 14.97 -22.20 26.39
N VAL A 154 16.19 -21.73 26.61
CA VAL A 154 16.47 -20.52 27.38
C VAL A 154 16.53 -19.30 26.46
N PHE A 155 15.72 -18.29 26.75
CA PHE A 155 15.69 -16.99 26.08
C PHE A 155 16.19 -15.90 27.01
N ARG A 156 17.28 -15.25 26.63
CA ARG A 156 17.85 -14.14 27.39
C ARG A 156 17.30 -12.82 26.87
N ALA A 157 16.87 -11.93 27.77
CA ALA A 157 16.27 -10.65 27.40
C ALA A 157 16.65 -9.54 28.40
N HIS A 158 16.10 -8.35 28.18
CA HIS A 158 16.35 -7.14 28.97
C HIS A 158 15.02 -6.67 29.58
N LEU A 159 14.93 -6.67 30.90
CA LEU A 159 13.71 -6.45 31.65
C LEU A 159 13.10 -5.07 31.33
N CYS A 160 13.91 -4.04 31.16
CA CYS A 160 13.45 -2.70 30.78
C CYS A 160 12.76 -2.67 29.41
N ILE A 161 13.19 -3.51 28.46
CA ILE A 161 12.58 -3.63 27.14
C ILE A 161 11.30 -4.47 27.23
N ILE A 162 11.31 -5.55 28.02
CA ILE A 162 10.12 -6.37 28.28
C ILE A 162 9.02 -5.54 28.95
N HIS A 163 9.35 -4.73 29.96
CA HIS A 163 8.41 -3.86 30.64
C HIS A 163 7.73 -2.86 29.67
N ALA A 164 8.43 -2.41 28.64
CA ALA A 164 7.87 -1.50 27.64
C ALA A 164 6.90 -2.18 26.66
N GLY A 165 7.13 -3.46 26.30
CA GLY A 165 6.35 -4.16 25.27
C GLY A 165 5.40 -5.25 25.77
N ALA A 166 5.61 -5.76 26.99
CA ALA A 166 4.92 -6.89 27.60
C ALA A 166 4.91 -6.74 29.15
N PRO A 167 4.18 -5.75 29.69
CA PRO A 167 4.25 -5.40 31.11
C PRO A 167 3.89 -6.56 32.05
N VAL A 168 2.91 -7.40 31.70
CA VAL A 168 2.53 -8.55 32.56
C VAL A 168 3.64 -9.61 32.58
N LEU A 169 4.40 -9.77 31.48
CA LEU A 169 5.58 -10.64 31.46
C LEU A 169 6.72 -10.05 32.29
N ALA A 170 6.86 -8.73 32.35
CA ALA A 170 7.83 -8.07 33.23
C ALA A 170 7.46 -8.24 34.70
N ASP A 171 6.19 -8.07 35.07
CA ASP A 171 5.72 -8.29 36.45
C ASP A 171 6.00 -9.73 36.92
N LEU A 172 5.80 -10.71 36.03
CA LEU A 172 6.16 -12.10 36.30
C LEU A 172 7.66 -12.27 36.59
N ALA A 173 8.51 -11.52 35.89
CA ALA A 173 9.95 -11.55 36.07
C ALA A 173 10.42 -10.84 37.34
N GLU A 174 9.80 -9.72 37.70
CA GLU A 174 10.11 -8.97 38.91
C GLU A 174 9.68 -9.70 40.19
N GLY A 175 8.69 -10.58 40.10
CA GLY A 175 8.29 -11.45 41.20
C GLY A 175 9.24 -12.62 41.48
N ALA A 176 10.22 -12.88 40.62
CA ALA A 176 11.20 -13.96 40.78
C ALA A 176 12.45 -13.50 41.54
N ASP A 177 13.16 -14.45 42.17
CA ASP A 177 14.41 -14.13 42.86
C ASP A 177 15.49 -13.67 41.85
N SER A 178 16.39 -12.79 42.28
CA SER A 178 17.43 -12.26 41.40
C SER A 178 18.32 -13.37 40.85
N GLY A 179 18.31 -13.54 39.52
CA GLY A 179 19.07 -14.57 38.82
C GLY A 179 18.34 -15.91 38.66
N GLU A 180 17.07 -16.00 39.07
CA GLU A 180 16.22 -17.15 38.81
C GLU A 180 15.75 -17.18 37.34
N ASP A 181 15.70 -18.38 36.77
CA ASP A 181 15.17 -18.62 35.44
C ASP A 181 13.63 -18.71 35.49
N ILE A 182 12.94 -17.92 34.66
CA ILE A 182 11.48 -17.83 34.69
C ILE A 182 10.87 -18.85 33.74
N ALA A 183 10.16 -19.85 34.28
CA ALA A 183 9.47 -20.84 33.48
C ALA A 183 8.22 -20.27 32.81
N ILE A 184 8.14 -20.38 31.47
CA ILE A 184 6.94 -20.04 30.70
C ILE A 184 6.31 -21.33 30.18
N GLU A 185 5.25 -21.75 30.85
CA GLU A 185 4.50 -22.95 30.51
C GLU A 185 3.46 -22.70 29.40
N ASN A 186 3.11 -23.76 28.65
CA ASN A 186 2.06 -23.77 27.63
C ASN A 186 2.23 -22.72 26.51
N VAL A 187 3.49 -22.42 26.15
CA VAL A 187 3.81 -21.56 25.01
C VAL A 187 4.80 -22.29 24.11
N ASP A 188 4.55 -22.29 22.80
CA ASP A 188 5.51 -22.80 21.84
C ASP A 188 6.76 -21.90 21.77
N SER A 189 7.94 -22.51 21.81
CA SER A 189 9.21 -21.79 21.82
C SER A 189 9.41 -20.89 20.60
N SER A 190 8.87 -21.26 19.43
CA SER A 190 8.97 -20.44 18.21
C SER A 190 8.05 -19.23 18.26
N VAL A 191 6.86 -19.36 18.85
CA VAL A 191 5.93 -18.25 19.10
C VAL A 191 6.52 -17.29 20.12
N PHE A 192 7.10 -17.81 21.22
CA PHE A 192 7.77 -16.97 22.22
C PHE A 192 8.99 -16.23 21.64
N LYS A 193 9.79 -16.90 20.79
CA LYS A 193 10.90 -16.24 20.08
C LYS A 193 10.41 -15.10 19.20
N ALA A 194 9.33 -15.31 18.44
CA ALA A 194 8.75 -14.29 17.58
C ALA A 194 8.15 -13.13 18.40
N LEU A 195 7.52 -13.41 19.54
CA LEU A 195 7.06 -12.40 20.49
C LEU A 195 8.23 -11.52 20.97
N LEU A 196 9.34 -12.13 21.40
CA LEU A 196 10.52 -11.37 21.83
C LEU A 196 11.06 -10.50 20.70
N ARG A 197 11.21 -11.04 19.49
CA ARG A 197 11.69 -10.25 18.35
C ARG A 197 10.75 -9.08 18.03
N TYR A 198 9.44 -9.27 18.13
CA TYR A 198 8.45 -8.20 17.98
C TYR A 198 8.63 -7.09 19.02
N ILE A 199 8.80 -7.44 20.30
CA ILE A 199 9.06 -6.47 21.39
C ILE A 199 10.33 -5.64 21.10
N TYR A 200 11.34 -6.22 20.44
CA TYR A 200 12.58 -5.54 20.07
C TYR A 200 12.51 -4.81 18.72
N GLY A 201 11.32 -4.72 18.11
CA GLY A 201 11.07 -3.90 16.93
C GLY A 201 11.10 -4.66 15.60
N GLU A 202 11.03 -5.99 15.60
CA GLU A 202 10.71 -6.73 14.38
C GLU A 202 9.23 -6.56 14.02
N GLU A 203 8.96 -6.18 12.77
CA GLU A 203 7.61 -6.19 12.24
C GLU A 203 7.14 -7.63 12.02
N LEU A 204 5.99 -7.98 12.57
CA LEU A 204 5.30 -9.24 12.27
C LEU A 204 4.19 -8.95 11.24
N PRO A 205 4.44 -9.08 9.93
CA PRO A 205 3.41 -8.82 8.94
C PRO A 205 2.28 -9.85 9.08
N PRO A 206 1.02 -9.47 8.76
CA PRO A 206 -0.11 -10.40 8.75
C PRO A 206 0.12 -11.65 7.90
N SER A 207 0.98 -11.57 6.87
CA SER A 207 1.43 -12.67 6.03
C SER A 207 2.69 -13.33 6.62
N GLY A 208 2.56 -14.54 7.18
CA GLY A 208 3.73 -15.29 7.67
C GLY A 208 3.48 -15.97 9.01
N MET A 209 4.37 -15.72 9.99
CA MET A 209 4.26 -16.31 11.34
C MET A 209 2.91 -15.99 11.97
N MET A 210 2.45 -14.73 11.80
CA MET A 210 1.15 -14.29 12.29
C MET A 210 0.00 -15.10 11.70
N THR A 211 -0.01 -15.37 10.38
CA THR A 211 -1.07 -16.18 9.74
C THR A 211 -1.17 -17.59 10.31
N LYS A 212 -0.01 -18.22 10.56
CA LYS A 212 0.06 -19.63 10.96
C LYS A 212 -0.28 -19.84 12.43
N HIS A 213 0.04 -18.85 13.26
CA HIS A 213 0.02 -18.94 14.72
C HIS A 213 -0.89 -17.87 15.34
N ALA A 214 -1.89 -17.36 14.60
CA ALA A 214 -2.68 -16.19 15.02
C ALA A 214 -3.38 -16.39 16.37
N ARG A 215 -3.93 -17.59 16.63
CA ARG A 215 -4.54 -17.93 17.93
C ARG A 215 -3.51 -17.96 19.05
N GLU A 216 -2.35 -18.59 18.82
CA GLU A 216 -1.28 -18.65 19.82
C GLU A 216 -0.70 -17.26 20.11
N PHE A 217 -0.58 -16.41 19.08
CA PHE A 217 -0.19 -15.00 19.26
C PHE A 217 -1.23 -14.22 20.05
N LEU A 218 -2.52 -14.45 19.79
CA LEU A 218 -3.59 -13.84 20.58
C LEU A 218 -3.46 -14.25 22.04
N ASP A 219 -3.26 -15.54 22.31
CA ASP A 219 -3.13 -16.09 23.66
C ASP A 219 -1.93 -15.51 24.41
N VAL A 220 -0.74 -15.49 23.80
CA VAL A 220 0.45 -14.94 24.47
C VAL A 220 0.39 -13.43 24.59
N ALA A 221 -0.17 -12.72 23.62
CA ALA A 221 -0.28 -11.27 23.67
C ALA A 221 -1.28 -10.82 24.73
N ASP A 222 -2.41 -11.52 24.86
CA ASP A 222 -3.36 -11.33 25.96
C ASP A 222 -2.72 -11.64 27.32
N ARG A 223 -2.07 -12.80 27.43
CA ARG A 223 -1.42 -13.24 28.68
C ARG A 223 -0.32 -12.31 29.15
N PHE A 224 0.47 -11.73 28.24
CA PHE A 224 1.65 -10.94 28.56
C PHE A 224 1.44 -9.42 28.44
N GLY A 225 0.22 -8.97 28.12
CA GLY A 225 -0.10 -7.55 28.03
C GLY A 225 0.43 -6.85 26.79
N CYS A 226 0.67 -7.59 25.70
CA CYS A 226 1.20 -7.06 24.44
C CYS A 226 0.07 -6.48 23.57
N VAL A 227 -0.45 -5.30 23.95
CA VAL A 227 -1.68 -4.71 23.37
C VAL A 227 -1.66 -4.64 21.84
N TYR A 228 -0.58 -4.14 21.24
CA TYR A 228 -0.50 -4.00 19.77
C TYR A 228 -0.38 -5.34 19.04
N LEU A 229 0.32 -6.31 19.62
CA LEU A 229 0.41 -7.66 19.07
C LEU A 229 -0.94 -8.38 19.13
N LYS A 230 -1.68 -8.17 20.22
CA LYS A 230 -3.04 -8.69 20.40
C LYS A 230 -3.96 -8.14 19.32
N LEU A 231 -3.96 -6.82 19.09
CA LEU A 231 -4.74 -6.18 18.02
C LEU A 231 -4.39 -6.71 16.63
N LEU A 232 -3.10 -6.94 16.37
CA LEU A 232 -2.64 -7.54 15.12
C LEU A 232 -3.17 -8.97 14.96
N ALA A 233 -3.08 -9.79 16.02
CA ALA A 233 -3.61 -11.15 16.03
C ALA A 233 -5.14 -11.18 15.86
N GLU A 234 -5.88 -10.28 16.50
CA GLU A 234 -7.31 -10.10 16.30
C GLU A 234 -7.65 -9.82 14.84
N SER A 235 -6.96 -8.86 14.23
CA SER A 235 -7.18 -8.49 12.83
C SER A 235 -6.86 -9.66 11.89
N SER A 236 -5.79 -10.40 12.15
CA SER A 236 -5.43 -11.59 11.36
C SER A 236 -6.47 -12.70 11.49
N LEU A 237 -6.96 -13.00 12.69
CA LEU A 237 -8.00 -14.00 12.91
C LEU A 237 -9.31 -13.63 12.21
N VAL A 238 -9.72 -12.36 12.28
CA VAL A 238 -10.89 -11.88 11.54
C VAL A 238 -10.72 -12.07 10.03
N GLN A 239 -9.55 -11.74 9.47
CA GLN A 239 -9.31 -11.89 8.03
C GLN A 239 -9.27 -13.35 7.58
N LEU A 240 -8.74 -14.24 8.42
CA LEU A 240 -8.52 -15.64 8.05
C LEU A 240 -9.72 -16.53 8.31
N GLU A 241 -10.44 -16.27 9.41
CA GLU A 241 -11.40 -17.23 9.94
C GLU A 241 -12.84 -16.74 9.92
N LEU A 242 -13.13 -15.44 9.77
CA LEU A 242 -14.51 -14.94 9.87
C LEU A 242 -15.38 -15.45 8.72
N SER A 243 -16.37 -16.28 9.06
CA SER A 243 -17.31 -16.89 8.12
C SER A 243 -18.64 -17.22 8.81
N ASN A 244 -19.63 -17.71 8.05
CA ASN A 244 -20.92 -18.10 8.62
C ASN A 244 -20.79 -19.19 9.70
N SER A 245 -19.86 -20.13 9.56
CA SER A 245 -19.70 -21.24 10.50
C SER A 245 -18.89 -20.88 11.76
N THR A 246 -18.10 -19.81 11.72
CA THR A 246 -17.09 -19.46 12.74
C THR A 246 -17.37 -18.13 13.45
N ALA A 247 -18.27 -17.29 12.93
CA ALA A 247 -18.55 -15.98 13.51
C ALA A 247 -19.02 -16.05 14.97
N ALA A 248 -19.79 -17.08 15.35
CA ALA A 248 -20.22 -17.31 16.73
C ALA A 248 -19.03 -17.67 17.64
N GLU A 249 -18.13 -18.53 17.18
CA GLU A 249 -16.91 -18.92 17.91
C GLU A 249 -15.95 -17.74 18.09
N LEU A 250 -15.76 -16.92 17.05
CA LEU A 250 -14.94 -15.72 17.14
C LEU A 250 -15.56 -14.67 18.08
N LEU A 251 -16.89 -14.55 18.14
CA LEU A 251 -17.55 -13.68 19.11
C LEU A 251 -17.29 -14.14 20.55
N LEU A 252 -17.39 -15.45 20.81
CA LEU A 252 -17.09 -16.04 22.12
C LEU A 252 -15.63 -15.86 22.52
N LEU A 253 -14.71 -16.11 21.58
CA LEU A 253 -13.29 -15.89 21.79
C LEU A 253 -13.01 -14.41 22.09
N ALA A 254 -13.66 -13.51 21.35
CA ALA A 254 -13.47 -12.09 21.53
C ALA A 254 -13.96 -11.59 22.90
N GLU A 255 -15.04 -12.17 23.42
CA GLU A 255 -15.49 -11.92 24.79
C GLU A 255 -14.48 -12.45 25.82
N ALA A 256 -14.10 -13.72 25.69
CA ALA A 256 -13.20 -14.39 26.63
C ALA A 256 -11.84 -13.70 26.76
N LYS A 257 -11.37 -13.08 25.67
CA LYS A 257 -10.08 -12.42 25.57
C LYS A 257 -10.19 -10.90 25.55
N ASN A 258 -11.37 -10.30 25.75
CA ASN A 258 -11.57 -8.84 25.65
C ASN A 258 -10.97 -8.23 24.36
N CYS A 259 -11.31 -8.80 23.21
CA CYS A 259 -10.83 -8.43 21.88
C CYS A 259 -11.86 -7.55 21.18
N ALA A 260 -11.80 -6.23 21.40
CA ALA A 260 -12.81 -5.29 20.91
C ALA A 260 -12.93 -5.28 19.37
N LEU A 261 -11.81 -5.37 18.64
CA LEU A 261 -11.80 -5.33 17.18
C LEU A 261 -12.44 -6.60 16.59
N MET A 262 -12.10 -7.76 17.16
CA MET A 262 -12.70 -9.03 16.77
C MET A 262 -14.19 -9.06 17.10
N LYS A 263 -14.59 -8.61 18.29
CA LYS A 263 -15.99 -8.56 18.73
C LYS A 263 -16.84 -7.68 17.79
N GLU A 264 -16.38 -6.47 17.49
CA GLU A 264 -17.08 -5.56 16.57
C GLU A 264 -17.23 -6.17 15.17
N SER A 265 -16.17 -6.81 14.67
CA SER A 265 -16.18 -7.45 13.35
C SER A 265 -17.13 -8.65 13.30
N ALA A 266 -17.14 -9.49 14.34
CA ALA A 266 -18.04 -10.62 14.45
C ALA A 266 -19.51 -10.18 14.55
N LEU A 267 -19.83 -9.20 15.41
CA LEU A 267 -21.19 -8.66 15.54
C LEU A 267 -21.70 -8.04 14.22
N THR A 268 -20.83 -7.29 13.53
CA THR A 268 -21.15 -6.71 12.22
C THR A 268 -21.45 -7.79 11.18
N PHE A 269 -20.68 -8.87 11.19
CA PHE A 269 -20.88 -10.00 10.28
C PHE A 269 -22.15 -10.79 10.60
N ILE A 270 -22.41 -11.06 11.88
CA ILE A 270 -23.64 -11.71 12.37
C ILE A 270 -24.86 -10.90 11.93
N LYS A 271 -24.82 -9.58 12.07
CA LYS A 271 -25.92 -8.72 11.61
C LYS A 271 -26.23 -8.91 10.12
N ALA A 272 -25.21 -8.99 9.28
CA ALA A 272 -25.38 -9.16 7.84
C ALA A 272 -25.82 -10.59 7.44
N ASN A 273 -25.51 -11.60 8.26
CA ASN A 273 -25.68 -13.02 7.93
C ASN A 273 -26.46 -13.80 9.00
N ALA A 274 -27.32 -13.13 9.76
CA ALA A 274 -27.89 -13.63 11.02
C ALA A 274 -28.46 -15.05 10.89
N LYS A 275 -29.30 -15.27 9.88
CA LYS A 275 -29.90 -16.59 9.63
C LYS A 275 -28.86 -17.70 9.50
N ALA A 276 -27.84 -17.50 8.67
CA ALA A 276 -26.83 -18.52 8.41
C ALA A 276 -25.92 -18.76 9.63
N VAL A 277 -25.61 -17.71 10.39
CA VAL A 277 -24.78 -17.85 11.61
C VAL A 277 -25.57 -18.52 12.74
N MET A 278 -26.86 -18.23 12.87
CA MET A 278 -27.73 -18.86 13.89
C MET A 278 -27.92 -20.36 13.68
N GLU A 279 -27.76 -20.84 12.45
CA GLU A 279 -27.78 -22.26 12.09
C GLU A 279 -26.41 -22.95 12.31
N SER A 280 -25.36 -22.19 12.69
CA SER A 280 -24.02 -22.74 12.90
C SER A 280 -23.87 -23.45 14.26
N PRO A 281 -22.99 -24.46 14.38
CA PRO A 281 -22.79 -25.19 15.64
C PRO A 281 -22.37 -24.30 16.82
N GLY A 282 -21.55 -23.27 16.55
CA GLY A 282 -21.06 -22.36 17.59
C GLY A 282 -22.15 -21.46 18.19
N TRP A 283 -23.30 -21.31 17.53
CA TRP A 283 -24.37 -20.41 17.98
C TRP A 283 -24.98 -20.82 19.31
N GLU A 284 -25.10 -22.12 19.59
CA GLU A 284 -25.68 -22.64 20.83
C GLU A 284 -24.97 -22.06 22.08
N SER A 285 -23.66 -21.86 21.99
CA SER A 285 -22.87 -21.28 23.10
C SER A 285 -23.10 -19.78 23.25
N VAL A 286 -23.35 -19.06 22.15
CA VAL A 286 -23.75 -17.64 22.18
C VAL A 286 -25.14 -17.50 22.78
N GLU A 287 -26.08 -18.38 22.41
CA GLU A 287 -27.46 -18.40 22.94
C GLU A 287 -27.52 -18.60 24.45
N LYS A 288 -26.62 -19.42 24.98
CA LYS A 288 -26.48 -19.67 26.42
C LYS A 288 -25.85 -18.51 27.20
N SER A 289 -25.33 -17.48 26.54
CA SER A 289 -24.74 -16.30 27.18
C SER A 289 -25.70 -15.09 27.11
N PRO A 290 -26.36 -14.71 28.23
CA PRO A 290 -27.29 -13.57 28.25
C PRO A 290 -26.63 -12.24 27.85
N LEU A 291 -25.36 -12.05 28.20
CA LEU A 291 -24.60 -10.84 27.87
C LEU A 291 -24.35 -10.74 26.37
N LEU A 292 -23.84 -11.81 25.76
CA LEU A 292 -23.61 -11.83 24.31
C LEU A 292 -24.91 -11.75 23.52
N MET A 293 -25.97 -12.43 23.97
CA MET A 293 -27.26 -12.32 23.31
C MET A 293 -27.81 -10.89 23.37
N THR A 294 -27.60 -10.18 24.49
CA THR A 294 -27.96 -8.77 24.61
C THR A 294 -27.16 -7.90 23.64
N GLU A 295 -25.86 -8.14 23.49
CA GLU A 295 -25.01 -7.41 22.52
C GLU A 295 -25.43 -7.69 21.07
N VAL A 296 -25.71 -8.94 20.72
CA VAL A 296 -26.25 -9.33 19.42
C VAL A 296 -27.58 -8.61 19.16
N MET A 297 -28.53 -8.67 20.09
CA MET A 297 -29.82 -7.99 19.95
C MET A 297 -29.65 -6.48 19.75
N LYS A 298 -28.74 -5.85 20.50
CA LYS A 298 -28.39 -4.43 20.32
C LYS A 298 -27.82 -4.16 18.91
N ALA A 299 -26.91 -5.00 18.42
CA ALA A 299 -26.31 -4.85 17.10
C ALA A 299 -27.33 -5.03 15.96
N LEU A 300 -28.31 -5.92 16.14
CA LEU A 300 -29.43 -6.12 15.23
C LEU A 300 -30.42 -4.95 15.26
N ALA A 301 -30.75 -4.44 16.45
CA ALA A 301 -31.71 -3.35 16.64
C ALA A 301 -31.18 -1.98 16.20
N HIS A 302 -29.88 -1.72 16.35
CA HIS A 302 -29.27 -0.44 16.01
C HIS A 302 -28.52 -0.50 14.67
N GLY A 303 -28.81 0.41 13.74
CA GLY A 303 -27.80 0.88 12.79
C GLY A 303 -26.68 1.53 13.61
N ILE A 304 -25.50 0.90 13.68
CA ILE A 304 -24.50 1.14 14.74
C ILE A 304 -24.19 2.64 14.89
N SER A 305 -24.51 3.22 16.04
CA SER A 305 -23.88 4.44 16.54
C SER A 305 -22.80 4.00 17.52
N ALA A 306 -21.54 4.31 17.19
CA ALA A 306 -20.41 4.05 18.06
C ALA A 306 -20.61 4.78 19.39
N VAL A 307 -20.68 4.04 20.50
CA VAL A 307 -20.50 4.62 21.84
C VAL A 307 -19.01 4.90 21.96
N THR A 308 -18.66 6.18 22.01
CA THR A 308 -17.30 6.67 22.21
C THR A 308 -17.21 7.21 23.63
N ASP A 309 -16.53 6.47 24.51
CA ASP A 309 -15.86 7.11 25.65
C ASP A 309 -14.46 7.47 25.17
N ALA A 310 -14.27 8.75 24.86
CA ALA A 310 -13.12 9.28 24.14
C ALA A 310 -11.83 9.38 24.98
N ASP A 311 -11.87 9.00 26.26
CA ASP A 311 -10.77 9.25 27.20
C ASP A 311 -10.04 7.99 27.69
N ASN A 312 -10.26 6.83 27.07
CA ASN A 312 -9.53 5.61 27.41
C ASN A 312 -8.93 4.95 26.16
N VAL A 313 -7.59 4.91 26.07
CA VAL A 313 -6.86 4.31 24.94
C VAL A 313 -7.17 2.81 24.79
N GLU A 314 -7.66 2.17 25.85
CA GLU A 314 -8.16 0.79 25.86
C GLU A 314 -9.50 0.58 25.10
N ASN A 315 -10.24 1.65 24.78
CA ASN A 315 -11.56 1.60 24.12
C ASN A 315 -11.61 2.43 22.82
N MET A 316 -10.52 2.46 22.06
CA MET A 316 -10.50 3.13 20.76
C MET A 316 -11.31 2.32 19.72
N ALA A 317 -12.33 2.93 19.09
CA ALA A 317 -13.17 2.29 18.08
C ALA A 317 -12.35 1.59 16.98
N ALA A 318 -12.74 0.38 16.54
CA ALA A 318 -11.97 -0.39 15.57
C ALA A 318 -11.78 0.34 14.23
N THR A 319 -12.68 1.27 13.89
CA THR A 319 -12.58 2.17 12.73
C THR A 319 -11.44 3.18 12.82
N THR A 320 -10.98 3.53 14.04
CA THR A 320 -9.82 4.39 14.27
C THR A 320 -8.53 3.56 14.30
N LEU A 321 -8.57 2.32 14.81
CA LEU A 321 -7.48 1.36 14.73
C LEU A 321 -7.15 0.94 13.28
N ARG A 322 -8.18 0.67 12.45
CA ARG A 322 -8.02 0.34 11.02
C ARG A 322 -7.36 1.43 10.16
N ARG A 323 -7.26 2.66 10.67
CA ARG A 323 -6.63 3.79 9.96
C ARG A 323 -5.19 4.05 10.42
N LYS A 324 -4.77 3.42 11.52
CA LYS A 324 -3.44 3.57 12.12
C LYS A 324 -2.53 2.35 11.90
N LEU A 325 -3.10 1.21 11.51
CA LEU A 325 -2.40 0.07 10.90
C LEU A 325 -2.33 0.26 9.38
#